data_AF-A0A944C7R2-F1
#
_entry.id   AF-A0A944C7R2-F1
#
_cell.length_a   1.000
_cell.length_b   1.000
_cell.length_c   1.000
_cell.angle_alpha   90.00
_cell.angle_beta   90.00
_cell.angle_gamma   90.00
#
_symmetry.space_group_name_H-M   'P 1'
#
loop_
_entity.id
_entity.type
_entity.pdbx_description
1 polymer ?
#
loop_
_entity_poly.entity_id
_entity_poly.type
_entity_poly.pdbx_seq_one_letter_code
_entity_poly.pdbx_strand_id
1 'polypeptide(L)'
;STTDSDRGVADDLLDTLKANSKRCVGMAANMIGELKNIIAVNDNGSYLIMYEPEIIKADKPYDTQEGCLSLDGVRNTKRYKKIKVRYLDSSRKLKIKTFEGYTAQIIQHEIDHCNGIII
;
A
#
# COMPACT_ATOMS: atom_id res chain seq x y z
N SER A 1 -2.03 14.38 -8.26
CA SER A 1 -1.85 13.50 -9.43
C SER A 1 -0.40 13.13 -9.55
N THR A 2 -0.11 11.93 -10.06
CA THR A 2 1.24 11.43 -10.30
C THR A 2 1.68 11.65 -11.75
N THR A 3 2.93 12.02 -11.98
CA THR A 3 3.50 12.34 -13.31
C THR A 3 4.66 11.41 -13.66
N ASP A 4 5.14 11.43 -14.90
CA ASP A 4 6.30 10.62 -15.33
C ASP A 4 7.60 10.89 -14.56
N SER A 5 7.76 12.09 -14.02
CA SER A 5 8.84 12.42 -13.08
C SER A 5 8.77 11.66 -11.75
N ASP A 6 7.59 11.13 -11.37
CA ASP A 6 7.41 10.43 -10.09
C ASP A 6 7.87 8.96 -10.12
N ARG A 7 8.49 8.50 -11.23
CA ARG A 7 9.10 7.16 -11.28
C ARG A 7 10.19 7.00 -10.22
N GLY A 8 11.02 8.03 -10.01
CA GLY A 8 12.06 8.02 -8.99
C GLY A 8 11.50 7.78 -7.59
N VAL A 9 10.37 8.43 -7.24
CA VAL A 9 9.69 8.21 -5.95
C VAL A 9 9.26 6.76 -5.77
N ALA A 10 8.73 6.13 -6.82
CA ALA A 10 8.31 4.75 -6.74
C ALA A 10 9.50 3.77 -6.64
N ASP A 11 10.61 4.08 -7.31
CA ASP A 11 11.84 3.30 -7.23
C ASP A 11 12.45 3.40 -5.82
N ASP A 12 12.55 4.61 -5.26
CA ASP A 12 13.02 4.87 -3.89
C ASP A 12 12.14 4.16 -2.85
N LEU A 13 10.81 4.21 -3.03
CA LEU A 13 9.85 3.53 -2.16
C LEU A 13 10.04 2.01 -2.22
N LEU A 14 10.20 1.46 -3.43
CA LEU A 14 10.40 0.04 -3.63
C LEU A 14 11.72 -0.46 -3.02
N ASP A 15 12.80 0.28 -3.21
CA ASP A 15 14.10 -0.07 -2.69
C ASP A 15 14.13 0.02 -1.15
N THR A 16 13.46 1.03 -0.58
CA THR A 16 13.26 1.12 0.86
C THR A 16 12.47 -0.07 1.40
N LEU A 17 11.38 -0.47 0.73
CA LEU A 17 10.61 -1.66 1.12
C LEU A 17 11.46 -2.93 1.08
N LYS A 18 12.25 -3.13 0.01
CA LYS A 18 13.14 -4.30 -0.12
C LYS A 18 14.19 -4.34 0.97
N ALA A 19 14.83 -3.21 1.27
CA ALA A 19 15.83 -3.09 2.34
C ALA A 19 15.23 -3.44 3.72
N ASN A 20 13.92 -3.24 3.89
CA ASN A 20 13.18 -3.51 5.12
C ASN A 20 12.32 -4.77 5.07
N SER A 21 12.46 -5.62 4.04
CA SER A 21 11.57 -6.76 3.74
C SER A 21 11.45 -7.80 4.86
N LYS A 22 12.41 -7.86 5.81
CA LYS A 22 12.33 -8.74 7.00
C LYS A 22 11.31 -8.27 8.05
N ARG A 23 10.95 -6.98 8.03
CA ARG A 23 10.12 -6.33 9.05
C ARG A 23 8.95 -5.54 8.47
N CYS A 24 8.89 -5.40 7.15
CA CYS A 24 7.97 -4.52 6.46
C CYS A 24 7.47 -5.21 5.19
N VAL A 25 6.14 -5.15 4.98
CA VAL A 25 5.46 -5.79 3.85
C VAL A 25 4.71 -4.79 2.97
N GLY A 26 4.66 -3.52 3.36
CA GLY A 26 4.05 -2.43 2.61
C GLY A 26 4.63 -1.09 3.04
N MET A 27 4.68 -0.13 2.11
CA MET A 27 5.05 1.25 2.38
C MET A 27 4.26 2.21 1.48
N ALA A 28 3.96 3.38 2.02
CA ALA A 28 3.38 4.51 1.29
C ALA A 28 4.43 5.63 1.13
N ALA A 29 4.35 6.39 0.02
CA ALA A 29 5.35 7.41 -0.31
C ALA A 29 5.52 8.49 0.77
N ASN A 30 4.48 8.80 1.55
CA ASN A 30 4.58 9.74 2.66
C ASN A 30 5.59 9.28 3.73
N MET A 31 5.84 7.97 3.88
CA MET A 31 6.83 7.43 4.81
C MET A 31 8.27 7.75 4.41
N ILE A 32 8.52 8.08 3.14
CA ILE A 32 9.82 8.54 2.64
C ILE A 32 9.85 10.07 2.41
N GLY A 33 8.88 10.80 2.96
CA GLY A 33 8.80 12.25 2.85
C GLY A 33 8.11 12.79 1.59
N GLU A 34 7.56 11.90 0.75
CA GLU A 34 6.95 12.27 -0.52
C GLU A 34 5.43 12.31 -0.44
N LEU A 35 4.83 13.49 -0.65
CA LEU A 35 3.37 13.69 -0.63
C LEU A 35 2.72 13.23 -1.95
N LYS A 36 2.89 11.95 -2.27
CA LYS A 36 2.38 11.31 -3.49
C LYS A 36 1.49 10.13 -3.13
N ASN A 37 0.44 9.92 -3.93
CA ASN A 37 -0.45 8.77 -3.79
C ASN A 37 0.18 7.56 -4.50
N ILE A 38 1.22 6.99 -3.89
CA ILE A 38 2.00 5.85 -4.40
C ILE A 38 2.25 4.90 -3.23
N ILE A 39 1.98 3.62 -3.45
CA ILE A 39 2.24 2.56 -2.48
C ILE A 39 3.09 1.45 -3.12
N ALA A 40 3.90 0.80 -2.29
CA ALA A 40 4.64 -0.41 -2.60
C ALA A 40 4.19 -1.53 -1.66
N VAL A 41 3.95 -2.72 -2.20
CA VAL A 41 3.47 -3.89 -1.42
C VAL A 41 4.29 -5.12 -1.78
N ASN A 42 4.72 -5.86 -0.76
CA ASN A 42 5.33 -7.18 -0.90
C ASN A 42 4.24 -8.27 -0.76
N ASP A 43 3.82 -8.80 -1.89
CA ASP A 43 2.88 -9.92 -1.99
C ASP A 43 3.67 -11.24 -2.09
N ASN A 44 4.06 -11.79 -0.94
CA ASN A 44 4.74 -13.09 -0.83
C ASN A 44 6.01 -13.21 -1.71
N GLY A 45 6.83 -12.15 -1.73
CA GLY A 45 8.06 -12.07 -2.52
C GLY A 45 7.89 -11.39 -3.88
N SER A 46 6.65 -11.16 -4.32
CA SER A 46 6.35 -10.35 -5.50
C SER A 46 6.05 -8.91 -5.10
N TYR A 47 6.80 -7.95 -5.65
CA TYR A 47 6.60 -6.54 -5.32
C TYR A 47 5.65 -5.87 -6.31
N LEU A 48 4.66 -5.16 -5.75
CA LEU A 48 3.68 -4.39 -6.50
C LEU A 48 3.88 -2.92 -6.21
N ILE A 49 3.96 -2.12 -7.27
CA ILE A 49 3.86 -0.66 -7.20
C ILE A 49 2.50 -0.25 -7.73
N MET A 50 1.80 0.58 -6.97
CA MET A 50 0.51 1.11 -7.35
C MET A 50 0.55 2.63 -7.26
N TYR A 51 0.38 3.28 -8.41
CA TYR A 51 0.13 4.72 -8.46
C TYR A 51 -1.37 4.98 -8.42
N GLU A 52 -1.74 6.01 -7.67
CA GLU A 52 -3.12 6.46 -7.50
C GLU A 52 -4.08 5.30 -7.16
N PRO A 53 -3.74 4.43 -6.20
CA PRO A 53 -4.61 3.33 -5.82
C PRO A 53 -5.93 3.84 -5.23
N GLU A 54 -7.03 3.24 -5.65
CA GLU A 54 -8.37 3.53 -5.18
C GLU A 54 -9.16 2.24 -4.99
N ILE A 55 -9.71 2.04 -3.78
CA ILE A 55 -10.61 0.93 -3.48
C ILE A 55 -11.98 1.27 -4.06
N ILE A 56 -12.34 0.59 -5.15
CA ILE A 56 -13.63 0.78 -5.84
C ILE A 56 -14.70 -0.22 -5.38
N LYS A 57 -14.32 -1.24 -4.61
CA LYS A 57 -15.23 -2.15 -3.92
C LYS A 57 -14.54 -2.78 -2.70
N ALA A 58 -15.27 -2.96 -1.61
CA ALA A 58 -14.80 -3.67 -0.42
C ALA A 58 -15.89 -4.62 0.10
N ASP A 59 -15.52 -5.85 0.44
CA ASP A 59 -16.43 -6.90 0.88
C ASP A 59 -15.86 -7.60 2.13
N LYS A 60 -16.76 -8.12 2.99
CA LYS A 60 -16.44 -8.93 4.18
C LYS A 60 -15.56 -8.20 5.22
N PRO A 61 -16.12 -7.23 5.99
CA PRO A 61 -15.39 -6.56 7.06
C PRO A 61 -14.98 -7.53 8.17
N TYR A 62 -13.84 -7.28 8.81
CA TYR A 62 -13.35 -8.02 9.97
C TYR A 62 -12.44 -7.14 10.84
N ASP A 63 -12.37 -7.47 12.12
CA ASP A 63 -11.42 -6.88 13.06
C ASP A 63 -10.06 -7.58 12.95
N THR A 64 -8.99 -6.81 13.00
CA THR A 64 -7.61 -7.30 12.90
C THR A 64 -6.67 -6.42 13.73
N GLN A 65 -5.41 -6.84 13.82
CA GLN A 65 -4.33 -6.08 14.42
C GLN A 65 -3.25 -5.77 13.39
N GLU A 66 -2.73 -4.55 13.44
CA GLU A 66 -1.66 -4.06 12.56
C GLU A 66 -0.56 -3.41 13.38
N GLY A 67 0.68 -3.58 12.95
CA GLY A 67 1.81 -2.74 13.35
C GLY A 67 2.19 -1.82 12.18
N CYS A 68 2.89 -0.73 12.48
CA CYS A 68 3.41 0.20 11.47
C CYS A 68 4.87 0.53 11.80
N LEU A 69 5.73 0.74 10.79
CA LEU A 69 7.14 1.11 11.03
C LEU A 69 7.29 2.41 11.81
N SER A 70 6.28 3.28 11.80
CA SER A 70 6.28 4.55 12.53
C SER A 70 5.75 4.45 13.96
N LEU A 71 5.28 3.29 14.42
CA LEU A 71 4.63 3.11 15.72
C LEU A 71 5.13 1.86 16.46
N ASP A 72 5.29 1.98 17.77
CA ASP A 72 5.55 0.83 18.62
C ASP A 72 4.27 0.01 18.88
N GLY A 73 4.39 -1.31 18.77
CA GLY A 73 3.32 -2.26 19.09
C GLY A 73 2.32 -2.52 17.97
N VAL A 74 1.16 -3.05 18.35
CA VAL A 74 0.04 -3.35 17.44
C VAL A 74 -1.24 -2.65 17.88
N ARG A 75 -2.08 -2.28 16.91
CA ARG A 75 -3.36 -1.59 17.14
C ARG A 75 -4.50 -2.33 16.48
N ASN A 76 -5.67 -2.32 17.13
CA ASN A 76 -6.88 -2.92 16.57
C ASN A 76 -7.43 -2.00 15.47
N THR A 77 -7.82 -2.59 14.33
CA THR A 77 -8.44 -1.87 13.22
C THR A 77 -9.45 -2.74 12.48
N LYS A 78 -10.29 -2.11 11.65
CA LYS A 78 -11.25 -2.79 10.77
C LYS A 78 -10.75 -2.79 9.34
N ARG A 79 -10.80 -3.97 8.72
CA ARG A 79 -10.38 -4.19 7.33
C ARG A 79 -11.42 -5.00 6.58
N TYR A 80 -11.30 -5.02 5.25
CA TYR A 80 -12.12 -5.85 4.37
C TYR A 80 -11.28 -7.00 3.83
N LYS A 81 -11.78 -8.24 3.94
CA LYS A 81 -11.05 -9.44 3.48
C LYS A 81 -10.86 -9.48 1.96
N LYS A 82 -11.67 -8.72 1.22
CA LYS A 82 -11.65 -8.66 -0.24
C LYS A 82 -11.87 -7.22 -0.69
N ILE A 83 -10.95 -6.71 -1.50
CA ILE A 83 -11.04 -5.37 -2.08
C ILE A 83 -10.83 -5.45 -3.59
N LYS A 84 -11.50 -4.57 -4.34
CA LYS A 84 -11.23 -4.33 -5.75
C LYS A 84 -10.59 -2.96 -5.86
N VAL A 85 -9.40 -2.92 -6.44
CA VAL A 85 -8.56 -1.71 -6.50
C VAL A 85 -8.35 -1.31 -7.94
N ARG A 86 -8.58 -0.04 -8.24
CA ARG A 86 -8.16 0.64 -9.48
C ARG A 86 -6.84 1.34 -9.20
N TYR A 87 -5.83 1.15 -10.04
CA TYR A 87 -4.52 1.77 -9.90
C TYR A 87 -3.76 1.79 -11.24
N LEU A 88 -2.68 2.56 -11.34
CA LEU A 88 -1.72 2.42 -12.44
C LEU A 88 -0.53 1.58 -11.98
N ASP A 89 -0.09 0.63 -12.81
CA ASP A 89 1.10 -0.20 -12.52
C ASP A 89 2.43 0.55 -12.75
N SER A 90 3.57 -0.15 -12.60
CA SER A 90 4.92 0.40 -12.86
C SER A 90 5.12 0.90 -14.30
N SER A 91 4.33 0.38 -15.24
CA SER A 91 4.29 0.82 -16.64
C SER A 91 3.27 1.93 -16.88
N ARG A 92 2.67 2.50 -15.81
CA ARG A 92 1.61 3.51 -15.86
C ARG A 92 0.34 3.04 -16.58
N LYS A 93 0.13 1.73 -16.69
CA LYS A 93 -1.07 1.16 -17.31
C LYS A 93 -2.15 0.99 -16.25
N LEU A 94 -3.38 1.40 -16.59
CA LEU A 94 -4.54 1.20 -15.73
C LEU A 94 -4.79 -0.28 -15.47
N LYS A 95 -4.91 -0.64 -14.21
CA LYS A 95 -5.27 -1.95 -13.71
C LYS A 95 -6.49 -1.83 -12.82
N ILE A 96 -7.33 -2.86 -12.91
CA ILE A 96 -8.42 -3.10 -11.97
C ILE A 96 -8.26 -4.54 -11.51
N LYS A 97 -7.91 -4.75 -10.25
CA LYS A 97 -7.62 -6.08 -9.71
C LYS A 97 -8.30 -6.28 -8.37
N THR A 98 -8.73 -7.51 -8.13
CA THR A 98 -9.23 -7.95 -6.83
C THR A 98 -8.06 -8.49 -6.01
N PHE A 99 -7.95 -8.03 -4.76
CA PHE A 99 -7.02 -8.53 -3.76
C PHE A 99 -7.80 -9.11 -2.58
N GLU A 100 -7.25 -10.15 -1.98
CA GLU A 100 -7.89 -10.86 -0.86
C GLU A 100 -6.87 -11.14 0.25
N GLY A 101 -7.37 -11.44 1.45
CA GLY A 101 -6.55 -11.87 2.58
C GLY A 101 -5.55 -10.82 3.03
N TYR A 102 -4.32 -11.26 3.34
CA TYR A 102 -3.29 -10.40 3.92
C TYR A 102 -2.84 -9.29 2.97
N THR A 103 -2.70 -9.57 1.68
CA THR A 103 -2.34 -8.57 0.67
C THR A 103 -3.41 -7.47 0.58
N ALA A 104 -4.70 -7.82 0.70
CA ALA A 104 -5.76 -6.82 0.79
C ALA A 104 -5.64 -5.94 2.04
N GLN A 105 -5.28 -6.54 3.19
CA GLN A 105 -5.07 -5.81 4.43
C GLN A 105 -3.93 -4.79 4.29
N ILE A 106 -2.78 -5.21 3.75
CA ILE A 106 -1.63 -4.32 3.51
C ILE A 106 -2.01 -3.16 2.60
N ILE A 107 -2.68 -3.43 1.47
CA ILE A 107 -3.07 -2.36 0.54
C ILE A 107 -3.98 -1.33 1.20
N GLN A 108 -4.94 -1.76 2.03
CA GLN A 108 -5.79 -0.83 2.78
C GLN A 108 -4.97 0.04 3.73
N HIS A 109 -4.02 -0.56 4.45
CA HIS A 109 -3.11 0.14 5.35
C HIS A 109 -2.27 1.22 4.62
N GLU A 110 -1.66 0.87 3.49
CA GLU A 110 -0.84 1.84 2.75
C GLU A 110 -1.65 2.96 2.08
N ILE A 111 -2.88 2.65 1.63
CA ILE A 111 -3.80 3.68 1.12
C ILE A 111 -4.21 4.64 2.24
N ASP A 112 -4.46 4.15 3.45
CA ASP A 112 -4.74 4.99 4.62
C ASP A 112 -3.59 5.97 4.88
N HIS A 113 -2.34 5.49 4.83
CA HIS A 113 -1.16 6.34 4.96
C HIS A 113 -1.11 7.44 3.91
N CYS A 114 -1.36 7.14 2.63
CA CYS A 114 -1.45 8.16 1.58
C CYS A 114 -2.53 9.22 1.85
N ASN A 115 -3.58 8.87 2.60
CA ASN A 115 -4.65 9.78 3.02
C ASN A 115 -4.41 10.45 4.38
N GLY A 116 -3.23 10.25 4.99
CA GLY A 116 -2.89 10.80 6.31
C GLY A 116 -3.62 10.10 7.48
N ILE A 117 -4.21 8.93 7.23
CA ILE A 117 -4.86 8.11 8.24
C ILE A 117 -3.82 7.12 8.78
N ILE A 118 -3.67 7.06 10.09
CA ILE A 118 -2.75 6.15 10.79
C ILE A 118 -3.58 5.31 11.76
N ILE A 119 -3.23 4.02 11.87
CA ILE A 119 -3.84 3.07 12.80
C ILE A 119 -3.66 3.44 14.29
#